data_AF-A0AAV4EZY9-F1
#
_entry.id   AF-A0AAV4EZY9-F1
#
_cell.length_a   1.000
_cell.length_b   1.000
_cell.length_c   1.000
_cell.angle_alpha   90.00
_cell.angle_beta   90.00
_cell.angle_gamma   90.00
#
_symmetry.space_group_name_H-M   'P 1'
#
loop_
_entity.id
_entity.type
_entity.pdbx_description
1 polymer ?
#
loop_
_entity_poly.entity_id
_entity_poly.type
_entity_poly.pdbx_seq_one_letter_code
_entity_poly.pdbx_strand_id
1 'polypeptide(L)'
;MDVAEFEGKTVLFVAGGSSGILYVYVLSEDALCPQPYFHSLYRAGGKYSSWQALYDTEQMGDIGITDVRFLEDIDLIPVLVVASSTSNSVSIYSVEEGPFDVETGI
;
A
#
# COMPACT_ATOMS: atom_id res chain seq x y z
N MET A 1 4.23 -8.88 -2.05
CA MET A 1 2.76 -8.84 -1.83
C MET A 1 2.51 -9.42 -0.47
N ASP A 2 1.46 -8.98 0.22
CA ASP A 2 1.10 -9.53 1.52
C ASP A 2 -0.41 -9.57 1.69
N VAL A 3 -0.89 -10.50 2.51
CA VAL A 3 -2.31 -10.67 2.84
C VAL A 3 -2.47 -10.56 4.34
N ALA A 4 -3.43 -9.77 4.79
CA ALA A 4 -3.66 -9.52 6.21
C ALA A 4 -5.15 -9.34 6.52
N GLU A 5 -5.50 -9.46 7.79
CA GLU A 5 -6.79 -9.05 8.31
C GLU A 5 -6.69 -7.62 8.87
N PHE A 6 -7.61 -6.74 8.47
CA PHE A 6 -7.70 -5.39 8.98
C PHE A 6 -9.16 -5.00 9.11
N GLU A 7 -9.59 -4.61 10.31
CA GLU A 7 -11.00 -4.25 10.62
C GLU A 7 -12.02 -5.31 10.19
N GLY A 8 -11.68 -6.59 10.34
CA GLY A 8 -12.54 -7.72 9.98
C GLY A 8 -12.68 -7.97 8.47
N LYS A 9 -11.81 -7.37 7.65
CA LYS A 9 -11.74 -7.58 6.21
C LYS A 9 -10.38 -8.18 5.85
N THR A 10 -10.39 -9.16 4.94
CA THR A 10 -9.14 -9.64 4.34
C THR A 10 -8.65 -8.64 3.29
N VAL A 11 -7.47 -8.05 3.54
CA VAL A 11 -6.82 -7.04 2.70
C VAL A 11 -5.61 -7.64 2.01
N LEU A 12 -5.45 -7.34 0.72
CA LEU A 12 -4.32 -7.73 -0.11
C LEU A 12 -3.50 -6.48 -0.48
N PHE A 13 -2.26 -6.44 0.00
CA PHE A 13 -1.27 -5.42 -0.34
C PHE A 13 -0.39 -5.90 -1.49
N VAL A 14 -0.42 -5.19 -2.63
CA VAL A 14 0.39 -5.50 -3.81
C VAL A 14 1.37 -4.36 -4.07
N ALA A 15 2.66 -4.67 -4.15
CA ALA A 15 3.67 -3.69 -4.52
C ALA A 15 4.00 -3.77 -6.02
N GLY A 16 3.87 -2.63 -6.70
CA GLY A 16 4.42 -2.40 -8.02
C GLY A 16 5.92 -2.17 -7.93
N GLY A 17 6.71 -3.24 -8.05
CA GLY A 17 8.16 -3.23 -7.82
C GLY A 17 8.88 -2.08 -8.55
N SER A 18 8.71 -1.94 -9.87
CA SER A 18 9.38 -0.89 -10.64
C SER A 18 8.77 0.51 -10.48
N SER A 19 7.47 0.61 -10.18
CA SER A 19 6.75 1.88 -10.12
C SER A 19 6.74 2.51 -8.73
N GLY A 20 7.06 1.75 -7.69
CA GLY A 20 6.98 2.19 -6.30
C GLY A 20 5.55 2.47 -5.82
N ILE A 21 4.57 1.85 -6.48
CA ILE A 21 3.16 2.01 -6.15
C ILE A 21 2.73 0.86 -5.25
N LEU A 22 2.07 1.18 -4.15
CA LEU A 22 1.35 0.24 -3.30
C LEU A 22 -0.10 0.22 -3.75
N TYR A 23 -0.63 -0.95 -4.05
CA TYR A 23 -2.02 -1.18 -4.37
C TYR A 23 -2.67 -1.94 -3.21
N VAL A 24 -3.85 -1.50 -2.81
CA VAL A 24 -4.65 -2.11 -1.77
C VAL A 24 -5.92 -2.65 -2.40
N TYR A 25 -6.11 -3.96 -2.24
CA TYR A 25 -7.35 -4.63 -2.60
C TYR A 25 -7.97 -5.18 -1.34
N VAL A 26 -9.30 -5.23 -1.32
CA VAL A 26 -10.02 -5.93 -0.25
C VAL A 26 -10.74 -7.11 -0.89
N LEU A 27 -10.79 -8.23 -0.19
CA LEU A 27 -11.48 -9.43 -0.64
C LEU A 27 -12.90 -9.38 -0.06
N SER A 28 -13.91 -9.51 -0.93
CA SER A 28 -15.31 -9.61 -0.50
C SER A 28 -15.55 -11.00 0.11
N GLU A 29 -16.15 -11.04 1.31
CA GLU A 29 -16.56 -12.28 1.99
C GLU A 29 -17.72 -13.01 1.27
N ASP A 30 -18.48 -12.31 0.42
CA ASP A 30 -19.81 -12.77 -0.05
C ASP A 30 -19.79 -13.79 -1.20
N ALA A 31 -18.63 -14.30 -1.62
CA ALA A 31 -18.56 -15.22 -2.75
C ALA A 31 -17.73 -16.46 -2.45
N LEU A 32 -18.23 -17.62 -2.91
CA LEU A 32 -17.50 -18.90 -3.04
C LEU A 32 -16.14 -18.76 -3.78
N CYS A 33 -15.89 -17.61 -4.43
CA CYS A 33 -14.63 -17.18 -4.97
C CYS A 33 -14.42 -15.69 -4.60
N PRO A 34 -13.71 -15.37 -3.51
CA PRO A 34 -13.46 -13.97 -3.12
C PRO A 34 -12.73 -13.25 -4.26
N GLN A 35 -13.37 -12.23 -4.83
CA GLN A 35 -12.78 -11.40 -5.87
C GLN A 35 -12.13 -10.17 -5.21
N PRO A 36 -10.86 -9.87 -5.50
CA PRO A 36 -10.22 -8.65 -5.02
C PRO A 36 -10.86 -7.45 -5.71
N TYR A 37 -11.46 -6.56 -4.91
CA TYR A 37 -11.90 -5.25 -5.39
C TYR A 37 -10.82 -4.21 -5.09
N PHE A 38 -10.58 -3.33 -6.06
CA PHE A 38 -9.61 -2.25 -5.90
C PHE A 38 -10.14 -1.26 -4.84
N HIS A 39 -9.37 -1.03 -3.79
CA HIS A 39 -9.73 -0.08 -2.75
C HIS A 39 -8.96 1.23 -2.91
N SER A 40 -7.63 1.17 -2.90
CA SER A 40 -6.81 2.37 -3.03
C SER A 40 -5.44 2.07 -3.63
N LEU A 41 -4.74 3.14 -4.02
CA LEU A 41 -3.33 3.08 -4.36
C LEU A 41 -2.58 4.23 -3.68
N TYR A 42 -1.32 3.99 -3.35
CA TYR A 42 -0.44 4.97 -2.79
C TYR A 42 0.91 4.93 -3.50
N ARG A 43 1.53 6.11 -3.66
CA ARG A 43 2.89 6.24 -4.14
C ARG A 43 3.58 7.34 -3.36
N ALA A 44 4.68 7.01 -2.71
CA ALA A 44 5.56 7.98 -2.07
C ALA A 44 6.32 8.80 -3.13
N GLY A 45 6.76 10.00 -2.74
CA GLY A 45 7.49 10.90 -3.61
C GLY A 45 6.60 11.85 -4.44
N GLY A 46 7.26 12.64 -5.28
CA GLY A 46 6.64 13.64 -6.13
C GLY A 46 5.87 13.00 -7.30
N LYS A 47 4.72 13.58 -7.63
CA LYS A 47 3.83 13.08 -8.71
C LYS A 47 3.86 13.94 -9.97
N TYR A 48 4.27 15.20 -9.85
CA TYR A 48 4.13 16.21 -10.89
C TYR A 48 5.49 16.71 -11.38
N SER A 49 6.28 15.82 -11.98
CA SER A 49 7.54 16.19 -12.64
C SER A 49 7.98 15.10 -13.61
N SER A 50 9.06 15.33 -14.35
CA SER A 50 9.70 14.28 -15.14
C SER A 50 10.41 13.28 -14.23
N TRP A 51 10.60 12.05 -14.70
CA TRP A 51 11.28 11.00 -13.94
C TRP A 51 12.69 11.41 -13.53
N GLN A 52 13.44 12.05 -14.43
CA GLN A 52 14.79 12.55 -14.15
C GLN A 52 14.78 13.61 -13.03
N ALA A 53 13.85 14.55 -13.08
CA ALA A 53 13.77 15.59 -12.06
C ALA A 53 13.38 15.04 -10.69
N LEU A 54 12.48 14.04 -10.64
CA LEU A 54 12.16 13.36 -9.38
C LEU A 54 13.38 12.61 -8.83
N TYR A 55 14.18 11.98 -9.71
CA TYR A 55 15.43 11.31 -9.33
C TYR A 55 16.46 12.30 -8.78
N ASP A 56 16.72 13.39 -9.50
CA ASP A 56 17.74 14.39 -9.12
C ASP A 56 17.38 15.16 -7.84
N THR A 57 16.08 15.21 -7.48
CA THR A 57 15.58 15.90 -6.28
C THR A 57 15.24 14.95 -5.13
N GLU A 58 15.58 13.66 -5.25
CA GLU A 58 15.31 12.63 -4.25
C GLU A 58 13.80 12.47 -3.92
N GLN A 59 12.93 12.86 -4.86
CA GLN A 59 11.47 12.78 -4.71
C GLN A 59 10.89 11.53 -5.39
N MET A 60 11.69 10.48 -5.52
CA MET A 60 11.29 9.26 -6.23
C MET A 60 10.35 8.35 -5.43
N GLY A 61 10.40 8.44 -4.11
CA GLY A 61 9.74 7.51 -3.20
C GLY A 61 10.41 6.12 -3.21
N ASP A 62 9.61 5.11 -2.92
CA ASP A 62 10.05 3.71 -2.78
C ASP A 62 10.15 3.01 -4.14
N ILE A 63 11.23 3.24 -4.87
CA ILE A 63 11.43 2.60 -6.18
C ILE A 63 12.13 1.26 -6.01
N GLY A 64 11.65 0.24 -6.75
CA GLY A 64 12.23 -1.10 -6.68
C GLY A 64 11.75 -1.84 -5.45
N ILE A 65 10.45 -1.77 -5.12
CA ILE A 65 9.89 -2.48 -3.97
C ILE A 65 10.13 -3.98 -4.15
N THR A 66 10.87 -4.57 -3.22
CA THR A 66 11.22 -6.00 -3.23
C THR A 66 10.41 -6.79 -2.22
N ASP A 67 9.99 -6.16 -1.13
CA ASP A 67 9.22 -6.83 -0.09
C ASP A 67 8.24 -5.86 0.57
N VAL A 68 7.12 -6.43 1.01
CA VAL A 68 6.07 -5.73 1.76
C VAL A 68 5.59 -6.66 2.85
N ARG A 69 5.48 -6.14 4.07
CA ARG A 69 4.95 -6.88 5.20
C ARG A 69 4.02 -6.01 6.03
N PHE A 70 2.83 -6.52 6.28
CA PHE A 70 1.88 -5.95 7.23
C PHE A 70 2.20 -6.43 8.63
N LEU A 71 2.15 -5.52 9.59
CA LEU A 71 2.37 -5.78 11.01
C LEU A 71 1.17 -5.23 11.76
N GLU A 72 0.37 -6.14 12.31
CA GLU A 72 -0.91 -5.84 12.96
C GLU A 72 -0.77 -4.95 14.19
N ASP A 73 0.36 -5.02 14.89
CA ASP A 73 0.48 -4.41 16.22
C ASP A 73 1.91 -3.94 16.52
N ILE A 74 2.32 -2.82 15.90
CA ILE A 74 3.43 -2.01 16.41
C ILE A 74 2.83 -0.85 17.20
N ASP A 75 2.83 -0.96 18.53
CA ASP A 75 2.27 0.04 19.45
C ASP A 75 0.79 0.38 19.19
N LEU A 76 -0.08 -0.62 18.97
CA LEU A 76 -1.51 -0.47 18.68
C LEU A 76 -1.84 0.22 17.35
N ILE A 77 -0.85 0.41 16.48
CA ILE A 77 -1.04 0.97 15.15
C ILE A 77 -0.63 -0.07 14.10
N PRO A 78 -1.55 -0.53 13.24
CA PRO A 78 -1.21 -1.41 12.15
C PRO A 78 -0.36 -0.65 11.13
N VAL A 79 0.76 -1.26 10.74
CA VAL A 79 1.70 -0.65 9.82
C VAL A 79 2.07 -1.56 8.67
N LEU A 80 2.37 -0.93 7.53
CA LEU A 80 2.92 -1.60 6.36
C LEU A 80 4.39 -1.23 6.22
N VAL A 81 5.27 -2.24 6.30
CA VAL A 81 6.71 -2.09 6.09
C VAL A 81 7.04 -2.43 4.65
N VAL A 82 7.76 -1.54 3.98
CA VAL A 82 8.07 -1.62 2.55
C VAL A 82 9.58 -1.52 2.36
N ALA A 83 10.19 -2.55 1.79
CA ALA A 83 11.61 -2.57 1.47
C ALA A 83 11.83 -2.39 -0.03
N SER A 84 12.73 -1.47 -0.39
CA SER A 84 13.00 -1.10 -1.79
C SER A 84 14.48 -1.17 -2.11
N SER A 85 14.85 -1.97 -3.10
CA SER A 85 16.25 -2.18 -3.46
C SER A 85 16.84 -1.07 -4.33
N THR A 86 16.03 -0.43 -5.18
CA THR A 86 16.54 0.59 -6.11
C THR A 86 16.74 1.93 -5.41
N SER A 87 15.79 2.34 -4.56
CA SER A 87 15.95 3.50 -3.67
C SER A 87 16.79 3.20 -2.42
N ASN A 88 17.10 1.93 -2.15
CA ASN A 88 17.79 1.48 -0.94
C ASN A 88 17.13 2.01 0.35
N SER A 89 15.79 1.93 0.40
CA SER A 89 14.96 2.48 1.49
C SER A 89 14.14 1.39 2.18
N VAL A 90 13.85 1.62 3.46
CA VAL A 90 12.79 0.94 4.22
C VAL A 90 11.82 2.01 4.70
N SER A 91 10.57 1.90 4.28
CA SER A 91 9.50 2.85 4.59
C SER A 91 8.43 2.17 5.44
N ILE A 92 7.86 2.92 6.37
CA ILE A 92 6.79 2.45 7.26
C ILE A 92 5.59 3.36 7.05
N TYR A 93 4.44 2.74 6.75
CA TYR A 93 3.18 3.44 6.51
C TYR A 93 2.17 3.08 7.59
N SER A 94 1.44 4.06 8.11
CA SER A 94 0.20 3.78 8.85
C SER A 94 -0.85 3.23 7.89
N VAL A 95 -1.59 2.21 8.34
CA VAL A 95 -2.76 1.71 7.63
C VAL A 95 -3.98 2.20 8.37
N GLU A 96 -4.82 2.95 7.66
CA GLU A 96 -6.00 3.62 8.20
C GLU A 96 -7.21 3.26 7.34
N GLU A 97 -8.39 3.30 7.95
CA GLU A 97 -9.65 3.09 7.26
C GLU A 97 -9.88 4.19 6.20
N GLY A 98 -10.27 3.79 5.00
CA GLY A 98 -10.46 4.70 3.88
C GLY A 98 -11.85 5.37 3.91
N PRO A 99 -12.03 6.51 3.21
CA PRO A 99 -13.32 7.20 3.13
C PRO A 99 -14.42 6.39 2.42
N PHE A 100 -14.10 5.25 1.81
CA PHE A 100 -15.05 4.34 1.15
C PHE A 100 -15.71 3.36 2.12
N ASP A 101 -15.22 3.27 3.36
CA ASP A 101 -15.73 2.35 4.38
C ASP A 101 -16.70 3.00 5.37
N VAL A 102 -16.92 4.32 5.26
CA VAL A 102 -18.03 4.96 5.97
C VAL A 102 -19.31 4.45 5.34
N GLU A 103 -20.13 3.70 6.09
CA GLU A 103 -21.50 3.40 5.71
C GLU A 103 -22.18 4.70 5.28
N THR A 104 -22.25 4.96 3.97
CA THR A 104 -23.04 6.06 3.45
C THR A 104 -24.49 5.65 3.63
N GLY A 105 -25.04 5.96 4.80
CA GLY A 105 -26.46 5.93 5.10
C GLY A 105 -27.21 7.03 4.34
N ILE A 106 -27.04 7.07 3.02
CA ILE A 106 -27.82 7.90 2.09
C ILE A 106 -28.47 6.97 1.07
#